data_AF-A0A925VZN6-F1
#
_entry.id   AF-A0A925VZN6-F1
#
_cell.length_a   1.000
_cell.length_b   1.000
_cell.length_c   1.000
_cell.angle_alpha   90.00
_cell.angle_beta   90.00
_cell.angle_gamma   90.00
#
_symmetry.space_group_name_H-M   'P 1'
#
loop_
_entity.id
_entity.type
_entity.pdbx_description
1 polymer ?
#
loop_
_entity_poly.entity_id
_entity_poly.type
_entity_poly.pdbx_seq_one_letter_code
_entity_poly.pdbx_strand_id
1 'polypeptide(L)'
;MMASACGDVAAPPPPGEQPCSTPLSLQPGDVRMLNGAANIACIVLASNTAAGEHLFITANATAAQDNLQPYAVKAVLGMSSAAATARSAPVASHPDGLPQSTVHDSSQFQAVFEGRLRRTERAHLGAHALSTLAAASRADRFAREFKRGASAVQVNVGDTLTFRVGNAASSNLCSTFQSVRAVVKAVSSKATIVQDISAPPGGFSQTDFLEMAGEFDSVIYPTDASWFGTPTDVNADARITILFTPEINKLTPAGSLGYAGGFFHSADLLARSIPSQGYSCNSSNEQEILYLLVPDPNGLVNGNRFSVTTARESSRGTTAHELQHMINQGVRQTASGTGKLEVTWLNEGLSHFAEEAVGRAARGFSDYRRLTWNNVLTDLDDFDSFFRQNLLRFRFWMQRPDLASPISELAGSQLAPRGAAWALVRYSIDQYSNGDARAFTRALVAGPQIDVQNLEARARVPFEQILPGFLIANFADTVVVGLGARFQYSSWAMRDAMNNLNGGVSPLRVTPLPTDAQTQSLSGSGNYFLVSRSAGGSAVTFKMLSATGGAVAFPEARVYVVRVK
;
A
#
# COMPACT_ATOMS: atom_id res chain seq x y z
N MET A 1 -41.86 -62.82 4.89
CA MET A 1 -40.43 -63.07 5.16
C MET A 1 -39.64 -61.82 4.81
N MET A 2 -38.69 -61.49 5.67
CA MET A 2 -37.92 -60.25 5.71
C MET A 2 -36.88 -60.11 4.58
N ALA A 3 -36.46 -58.85 4.42
CA ALA A 3 -35.49 -58.27 3.51
C ALA A 3 -34.07 -58.87 3.53
N SER A 4 -33.30 -58.58 2.47
CA SER A 4 -32.05 -57.84 2.63
C SER A 4 -31.61 -57.22 1.30
N ALA A 5 -31.49 -55.90 1.27
CA ALA A 5 -30.82 -55.15 0.23
C ALA A 5 -29.34 -55.01 0.63
N CYS A 6 -28.43 -55.53 -0.19
CA CYS A 6 -27.00 -55.28 -0.03
C CYS A 6 -26.72 -53.83 -0.44
N GLY A 7 -26.26 -53.02 0.52
CA GLY A 7 -25.73 -51.69 0.25
C GLY A 7 -24.42 -51.78 -0.49
N ASP A 8 -24.27 -50.95 -1.52
CA ASP A 8 -23.01 -50.72 -2.22
C ASP A 8 -21.99 -50.16 -1.22
N VAL A 9 -21.00 -50.97 -0.90
CA VAL A 9 -19.81 -50.53 -0.19
C VAL A 9 -19.00 -49.71 -1.18
N ALA A 10 -18.89 -48.41 -0.92
CA ALA A 10 -18.04 -47.52 -1.70
C ALA A 10 -16.63 -48.11 -1.81
N ALA A 11 -16.11 -48.21 -3.04
CA ALA A 11 -14.77 -48.68 -3.29
C ALA A 11 -13.75 -47.86 -2.46
N PRO A 12 -12.71 -48.51 -1.89
CA PRO A 12 -11.68 -47.78 -1.17
C PRO A 12 -11.03 -46.75 -2.12
N PRO A 13 -10.72 -45.54 -1.63
CA PRO A 13 -10.05 -44.54 -2.44
C PRO A 13 -8.75 -45.11 -3.03
N PRO A 14 -8.38 -44.74 -4.27
CA PRO A 14 -7.10 -45.13 -4.86
C PRO A 14 -5.94 -44.79 -3.91
N PRO A 15 -4.84 -45.56 -3.93
CA PRO A 15 -3.74 -45.38 -3.00
C PRO A 15 -3.19 -43.95 -3.06
N GLY A 16 -3.31 -43.20 -1.97
CA GLY A 16 -2.84 -41.81 -1.85
C GLY A 16 -3.93 -40.73 -1.82
N GLU A 17 -5.21 -41.07 -2.04
CA GLU A 17 -6.30 -40.10 -1.92
C GLU A 17 -6.77 -39.97 -0.46
N GLN A 18 -6.54 -38.79 0.13
CA GLN A 18 -6.93 -38.50 1.51
C GLN A 18 -8.47 -38.54 1.65
N PRO A 19 -9.00 -39.14 2.74
CA PRO A 19 -10.45 -39.18 2.96
C PRO A 19 -10.99 -37.75 3.07
N CYS A 20 -12.14 -37.54 2.44
CA CYS A 20 -12.76 -36.23 2.41
C CYS A 20 -13.24 -35.78 3.79
N SER A 21 -13.15 -34.47 4.03
CA SER A 21 -13.68 -33.85 5.24
C SER A 21 -15.18 -34.11 5.40
N THR A 22 -15.66 -34.07 6.65
CA THR A 22 -17.10 -34.08 6.94
C THR A 22 -17.80 -32.98 6.14
N PRO A 23 -18.90 -33.30 5.43
CA PRO A 23 -19.60 -32.33 4.61
C PRO A 23 -19.97 -31.05 5.38
N LEU A 24 -19.58 -29.90 4.85
CA LEU A 24 -19.87 -28.59 5.40
C LEU A 24 -21.31 -28.19 5.06
N SER A 25 -22.07 -27.80 6.09
CA SER A 25 -23.35 -27.12 5.95
C SER A 25 -23.20 -25.70 6.48
N LEU A 26 -23.43 -24.71 5.63
CA LEU A 26 -23.18 -23.28 5.91
C LEU A 26 -24.44 -22.48 5.59
N GLN A 27 -24.81 -21.58 6.51
CA GLN A 27 -25.84 -20.55 6.33
C GLN A 27 -25.25 -19.31 5.65
N PRO A 28 -26.06 -18.47 4.97
CA PRO A 28 -25.57 -17.22 4.39
C PRO A 28 -24.84 -16.35 5.42
N GLY A 29 -23.63 -15.91 5.09
CA GLY A 29 -22.74 -15.20 6.01
C GLY A 29 -21.76 -16.08 6.78
N ASP A 30 -21.95 -17.41 6.80
CA ASP A 30 -21.01 -18.31 7.46
C ASP A 30 -19.68 -18.38 6.70
N VAL A 31 -18.60 -18.38 7.47
CA VAL A 31 -17.23 -18.53 7.00
C VAL A 31 -16.59 -19.74 7.66
N ARG A 32 -16.08 -20.67 6.85
CA ARG A 32 -15.26 -21.79 7.31
C ARG A 32 -13.81 -21.56 6.88
N MET A 33 -12.92 -21.46 7.86
CA MET A 33 -11.47 -21.36 7.63
C MET A 33 -10.84 -22.74 7.80
N LEU A 34 -10.13 -23.20 6.76
CA LEU A 34 -9.51 -24.53 6.71
C LEU A 34 -8.00 -24.39 6.53
N ASN A 35 -7.25 -25.19 7.28
CA ASN A 35 -5.80 -25.22 7.30
C ASN A 35 -5.30 -26.67 7.47
N GLY A 36 -4.02 -26.89 7.16
CA GLY A 36 -3.40 -28.21 7.19
C GLY A 36 -3.74 -29.05 5.95
N ALA A 37 -2.74 -29.76 5.45
CA ALA A 37 -2.81 -30.42 4.14
C ALA A 37 -3.99 -31.40 3.99
N ALA A 38 -4.34 -32.14 5.05
CA ALA A 38 -5.46 -33.08 5.03
C ALA A 38 -6.83 -32.38 4.89
N ASN A 39 -7.05 -31.27 5.59
CA ASN A 39 -8.35 -30.59 5.61
C ASN A 39 -8.64 -29.82 4.32
N ILE A 40 -7.61 -29.43 3.57
CA ILE A 40 -7.74 -28.70 2.30
C ILE A 40 -7.65 -29.60 1.07
N ALA A 41 -7.14 -30.83 1.23
CA ALA A 41 -7.01 -31.81 0.14
C ALA A 41 -8.36 -32.34 -0.35
N CYS A 42 -9.40 -32.37 0.51
CA CYS A 42 -10.76 -32.64 0.09
C CYS A 42 -11.83 -32.01 1.00
N ILE A 43 -12.47 -30.97 0.48
CA ILE A 43 -13.52 -30.18 1.12
C ILE A 43 -14.85 -30.51 0.45
N VAL A 44 -15.81 -31.00 1.23
CA VAL A 44 -17.14 -31.35 0.71
C VAL A 44 -18.15 -30.35 1.21
N LEU A 45 -18.88 -29.70 0.30
CA LEU A 45 -20.11 -29.01 0.63
C LEU A 45 -21.25 -30.03 0.64
N ALA A 46 -22.01 -30.10 1.72
CA ALA A 46 -23.17 -30.97 1.84
C ALA A 46 -24.20 -30.69 0.73
N SER A 47 -25.02 -31.69 0.38
CA SER A 47 -26.19 -31.46 -0.47
C SER A 47 -27.07 -30.37 0.14
N ASN A 48 -27.67 -29.55 -0.71
CA ASN A 48 -28.44 -28.39 -0.28
C ASN A 48 -29.90 -28.54 -0.71
N THR A 49 -30.82 -28.19 0.19
CA THR A 49 -32.25 -28.13 -0.12
C THR A 49 -32.65 -26.79 -0.76
N ALA A 50 -31.86 -25.74 -0.53
CA ALA A 50 -32.07 -24.41 -1.10
C ALA A 50 -30.93 -24.02 -2.04
N ALA A 51 -31.24 -23.25 -3.09
CA ALA A 51 -30.24 -22.67 -3.97
C ALA A 51 -29.29 -21.75 -3.18
N GLY A 52 -28.05 -21.61 -3.64
CA GLY A 52 -27.08 -20.76 -2.97
C GLY A 52 -25.77 -20.64 -3.69
N GLU A 53 -24.93 -19.74 -3.19
CA GLU A 53 -23.62 -19.44 -3.78
C GLU A 53 -22.53 -19.58 -2.72
N HIS A 54 -21.43 -20.23 -3.09
CA HIS A 54 -20.27 -20.41 -2.22
C HIS A 54 -19.03 -19.86 -2.89
N LEU A 55 -18.25 -19.11 -2.11
CA LEU A 55 -16.94 -18.63 -2.48
C LEU A 55 -15.88 -19.49 -1.80
N PHE A 56 -14.93 -19.98 -2.58
CA PHE A 56 -13.68 -20.57 -2.09
C PHE A 56 -12.55 -19.58 -2.32
N ILE A 57 -11.79 -19.29 -1.29
CA ILE A 57 -10.55 -18.51 -1.39
C ILE A 57 -9.40 -19.43 -1.02
N THR A 58 -8.54 -19.75 -1.99
CA THR A 58 -7.26 -20.42 -1.70
C THR A 58 -6.22 -19.37 -1.40
N ALA A 59 -5.44 -19.52 -0.35
CA ALA A 59 -4.48 -18.50 0.07
C ALA A 59 -3.14 -19.09 0.50
N ASN A 60 -2.10 -18.28 0.34
CA ASN A 60 -0.78 -18.50 0.93
C ASN A 60 -0.63 -17.59 2.15
N ALA A 61 -0.73 -18.15 3.36
CA ALA A 61 -0.69 -17.40 4.61
C ALA A 61 0.72 -17.18 5.17
N THR A 62 1.77 -17.47 4.39
CA THR A 62 3.14 -17.24 4.84
C THR A 62 3.42 -15.77 5.09
N ALA A 63 4.14 -15.49 6.16
CA ALA A 63 4.66 -14.17 6.51
C ALA A 63 5.96 -13.85 5.76
N ALA A 64 6.57 -14.83 5.07
CA ALA A 64 7.77 -14.60 4.26
C ALA A 64 7.42 -13.81 2.99
N GLN A 65 8.09 -12.68 2.78
CA GLN A 65 7.85 -11.83 1.62
C GLN A 65 8.09 -12.58 0.31
N ASP A 66 7.26 -12.28 -0.68
CA ASP A 66 7.40 -12.75 -2.07
C ASP A 66 7.51 -14.28 -2.25
N ASN A 67 7.05 -15.04 -1.26
CA ASN A 67 7.01 -16.49 -1.33
C ASN A 67 5.87 -16.93 -2.28
N LEU A 68 6.24 -17.40 -3.47
CA LEU A 68 5.31 -17.92 -4.47
C LEU A 68 5.07 -19.42 -4.26
N GLN A 69 3.81 -19.81 -4.15
CA GLN A 69 3.42 -21.21 -4.03
C GLN A 69 2.52 -21.63 -5.20
N PRO A 70 2.98 -22.53 -6.08
CA PRO A 70 2.14 -23.14 -7.11
C PRO A 70 1.33 -24.32 -6.55
N TYR A 71 0.09 -24.47 -6.99
CA TYR A 71 -0.80 -25.54 -6.55
C TYR A 71 -1.92 -25.79 -7.58
N ALA A 72 -2.61 -26.92 -7.43
CA ALA A 72 -3.77 -27.26 -8.26
C ALA A 72 -5.07 -27.07 -7.47
N VAL A 73 -6.11 -26.63 -8.17
CA VAL A 73 -7.49 -26.63 -7.68
C VAL A 73 -8.29 -27.62 -8.52
N LYS A 74 -8.98 -28.55 -7.85
CA LYS A 74 -9.89 -29.50 -8.51
C LYS A 74 -11.26 -29.46 -7.87
N ALA A 75 -12.29 -29.62 -8.68
CA ALA A 75 -13.65 -29.73 -8.19
C ALA A 75 -14.43 -30.84 -8.88
N VAL A 76 -15.28 -31.51 -8.10
CA VAL A 76 -16.31 -32.41 -8.61
C VAL A 76 -17.65 -31.72 -8.42
N LEU A 77 -18.23 -31.30 -9.54
CA LEU A 77 -19.53 -30.66 -9.62
C LEU A 77 -20.58 -31.75 -9.86
N GLY A 78 -21.55 -31.92 -8.95
CA GLY A 78 -22.62 -32.88 -9.16
C GLY A 78 -23.59 -32.46 -10.28
N MET A 79 -24.46 -33.38 -10.71
CA MET A 79 -25.32 -33.25 -11.91
C MET A 79 -26.30 -32.05 -11.92
N SER A 80 -26.39 -31.28 -10.84
CA SER A 80 -27.27 -30.11 -10.66
C SER A 80 -26.53 -28.81 -10.24
N SER A 81 -25.20 -28.81 -10.18
CA SER A 81 -24.40 -27.58 -10.03
C SER A 81 -24.03 -27.02 -11.40
N ALA A 82 -24.55 -25.84 -11.74
CA ALA A 82 -24.06 -25.10 -12.89
C ALA A 82 -22.75 -24.39 -12.50
N ALA A 83 -21.73 -24.45 -13.35
CA ALA A 83 -20.64 -23.48 -13.25
C ALA A 83 -21.29 -22.10 -13.30
N ALA A 84 -21.08 -21.29 -12.25
CA ALA A 84 -21.59 -19.93 -12.25
C ALA A 84 -21.09 -19.26 -13.53
N THR A 85 -22.00 -18.80 -14.40
CA THR A 85 -21.59 -17.83 -15.42
C THR A 85 -21.01 -16.68 -14.62
N ALA A 86 -19.70 -16.51 -14.71
CA ALA A 86 -19.08 -15.35 -14.12
C ALA A 86 -19.94 -14.17 -14.60
N ARG A 87 -20.32 -13.28 -13.69
CA ARG A 87 -20.29 -11.87 -14.06
C ARG A 87 -18.82 -11.51 -14.25
N SER A 88 -18.17 -12.17 -15.20
CA SER A 88 -17.09 -11.56 -15.94
C SER A 88 -17.76 -10.31 -16.47
N ALA A 89 -17.37 -9.17 -15.92
CA ALA A 89 -17.43 -7.97 -16.71
C ALA A 89 -16.92 -8.40 -18.10
N PRO A 90 -17.59 -8.04 -19.20
CA PRO A 90 -16.84 -7.96 -20.44
C PRO A 90 -15.56 -7.19 -20.07
N VAL A 91 -14.40 -7.61 -20.55
CA VAL A 91 -13.32 -6.65 -20.72
C VAL A 91 -14.00 -5.50 -21.45
N ALA A 92 -14.32 -4.43 -20.74
CA ALA A 92 -15.06 -3.34 -21.34
C ALA A 92 -14.13 -2.85 -22.44
N SER A 93 -14.50 -3.12 -23.68
CA SER A 93 -14.17 -2.21 -24.76
C SER A 93 -14.79 -0.88 -24.30
N HIS A 94 -13.94 -0.05 -23.69
CA HIS A 94 -14.32 1.25 -23.18
C HIS A 94 -15.02 2.02 -24.29
N PRO A 95 -16.19 2.62 -24.03
CA PRO A 95 -16.49 3.91 -24.64
C PRO A 95 -15.43 4.88 -24.10
N ASP A 96 -14.64 5.45 -24.99
CA ASP A 96 -13.61 6.45 -24.69
C ASP A 96 -14.07 7.44 -23.61
N GLY A 97 -13.27 7.59 -22.54
CA GLY A 97 -13.52 8.59 -21.51
C GLY A 97 -12.49 8.68 -20.39
N LEU A 98 -11.81 7.57 -20.02
CA LEU A 98 -10.68 7.62 -19.08
C LEU A 98 -9.55 6.70 -19.57
N PRO A 99 -8.35 7.23 -19.88
CA PRO A 99 -7.30 6.45 -20.54
C PRO A 99 -6.60 5.50 -19.55
N GLN A 100 -7.16 4.30 -19.38
CA GLN A 100 -6.66 3.24 -18.49
C GLN A 100 -5.20 2.82 -18.77
N SER A 101 -4.74 2.88 -20.03
CA SER A 101 -3.34 2.57 -20.39
C SER A 101 -2.38 3.66 -19.92
N THR A 102 -2.71 4.93 -20.15
CA THR A 102 -1.84 6.06 -19.75
C THR A 102 -1.72 6.20 -18.24
N VAL A 103 -2.79 5.95 -17.47
CA VAL A 103 -2.76 6.05 -16.01
C VAL A 103 -1.94 4.92 -15.38
N HIS A 104 -2.02 3.71 -15.93
CA HIS A 104 -1.18 2.57 -15.52
C HIS A 104 0.30 2.88 -15.75
N ASP A 105 0.66 3.34 -16.96
CA ASP A 105 2.05 3.64 -17.28
C ASP A 105 2.56 4.86 -16.52
N SER A 106 1.67 5.81 -16.18
CA SER A 106 2.03 7.01 -15.43
C SER A 106 2.48 6.72 -14.00
N SER A 107 1.67 5.95 -13.29
CA SER A 107 1.89 5.60 -11.90
C SER A 107 3.01 4.57 -11.77
N GLN A 108 3.17 3.70 -12.77
CA GLN A 108 4.23 2.68 -12.78
C GLN A 108 5.63 3.32 -12.85
N PHE A 109 5.78 4.43 -13.59
CA PHE A 109 7.01 5.20 -13.59
C PHE A 109 7.38 5.71 -12.19
N GLN A 110 6.44 6.37 -11.53
CA GLN A 110 6.62 6.90 -10.17
C GLN A 110 7.00 5.79 -9.19
N ALA A 111 6.30 4.65 -9.23
CA ALA A 111 6.62 3.51 -8.38
C ALA A 111 8.05 3.00 -8.63
N VAL A 112 8.46 2.76 -9.88
CA VAL A 112 9.82 2.27 -10.18
C VAL A 112 10.89 3.24 -9.68
N PHE A 113 10.63 4.55 -9.82
CA PHE A 113 11.49 5.61 -9.31
C PHE A 113 11.63 5.56 -7.78
N GLU A 114 10.54 5.63 -7.04
CA GLU A 114 10.53 5.56 -5.57
C GLU A 114 11.19 4.27 -5.07
N GLY A 115 10.88 3.12 -5.68
CA GLY A 115 11.48 1.84 -5.32
C GLY A 115 12.99 1.82 -5.49
N ARG A 116 13.53 2.50 -6.51
CA ARG A 116 14.99 2.66 -6.68
C ARG A 116 15.56 3.51 -5.56
N LEU A 117 14.96 4.66 -5.28
CA LEU A 117 15.37 5.56 -4.20
C LEU A 117 15.44 4.80 -2.86
N ARG A 118 14.36 4.12 -2.47
CA ARG A 118 14.28 3.40 -1.19
C ARG A 118 15.26 2.23 -1.09
N ARG A 119 15.53 1.52 -2.19
CA ARG A 119 16.57 0.49 -2.22
C ARG A 119 17.96 1.08 -2.00
N THR A 120 18.29 2.19 -2.66
CA THR A 120 19.58 2.87 -2.50
C THR A 120 19.77 3.36 -1.06
N GLU A 121 18.74 3.95 -0.46
CA GLU A 121 18.78 4.40 0.94
C GLU A 121 18.98 3.26 1.92
N ARG A 122 18.22 2.16 1.77
CA ARG A 122 18.40 0.96 2.60
C ARG A 122 19.78 0.33 2.43
N ALA A 123 20.33 0.30 1.22
CA ALA A 123 21.67 -0.20 0.98
C ALA A 123 22.73 0.67 1.68
N HIS A 124 22.53 2.00 1.66
CA HIS A 124 23.46 2.95 2.28
C HIS A 124 23.36 2.96 3.81
N LEU A 125 22.15 2.96 4.37
CA LEU A 125 21.93 3.04 5.82
C LEU A 125 21.92 1.67 6.52
N GLY A 126 21.65 0.59 5.79
CA GLY A 126 21.48 -0.76 6.35
C GLY A 126 22.74 -1.37 6.96
N ALA A 127 23.92 -0.84 6.62
CA ALA A 127 25.19 -1.21 7.24
C ALA A 127 25.38 -0.61 8.65
N HIS A 128 24.52 0.33 9.07
CA HIS A 128 24.66 1.06 10.32
C HIS A 128 23.52 0.74 11.29
N ALA A 129 23.83 0.74 12.59
CA ALA A 129 22.79 0.81 13.62
C ALA A 129 22.18 2.21 13.61
N LEU A 130 20.94 2.31 13.15
CA LEU A 130 20.32 3.60 12.81
C LEU A 130 20.29 4.60 13.98
N SER A 131 19.96 4.14 15.19
CA SER A 131 19.94 4.98 16.40
C SER A 131 21.33 5.44 16.85
N THR A 132 22.35 4.58 16.72
CA THR A 132 23.76 4.94 16.98
C THR A 132 24.24 5.98 15.98
N LEU A 133 23.96 5.78 14.69
CA LEU A 133 24.32 6.71 13.63
C LEU A 133 23.67 8.09 13.86
N ALA A 134 22.38 8.11 14.18
CA ALA A 134 21.66 9.34 14.49
C ALA A 134 22.18 10.04 15.75
N ALA A 135 22.56 9.29 16.79
CA ALA A 135 23.17 9.86 17.99
C ALA A 135 24.53 10.51 17.70
N ALA A 136 25.39 9.84 16.93
CA ALA A 136 26.67 10.38 16.49
C ALA A 136 26.48 11.63 15.61
N SER A 137 25.48 11.59 14.70
CA SER A 137 25.09 12.72 13.87
C SER A 137 24.70 13.95 14.71
N ARG A 138 23.87 13.77 15.74
CA ARG A 138 23.47 14.86 16.65
C ARG A 138 24.67 15.44 17.40
N ALA A 139 25.56 14.60 17.92
CA ALA A 139 26.74 15.04 18.64
C ALA A 139 27.70 15.86 17.75
N ASP A 140 27.89 15.41 16.51
CA ASP A 140 28.72 16.09 15.50
C ASP A 140 28.14 17.46 15.10
N ARG A 141 26.82 17.56 14.90
CA ARG A 141 26.14 18.85 14.65
C ARG A 141 26.27 19.81 15.83
N PHE A 142 25.98 19.34 17.05
CA PHE A 142 26.11 20.14 18.26
C PHE A 142 27.52 20.71 18.43
N ALA A 143 28.55 19.90 18.15
CA ALA A 143 29.94 20.35 18.19
C ALA A 143 30.25 21.42 17.12
N ARG A 144 29.63 21.36 15.93
CA ARG A 144 29.76 22.41 14.89
C ARG A 144 29.07 23.70 15.28
N GLU A 145 27.85 23.63 15.81
CA GLU A 145 27.08 24.80 16.22
C GLU A 145 27.75 25.53 17.38
N PHE A 146 28.23 24.77 18.38
CA PHE A 146 28.99 25.34 19.49
C PHE A 146 30.23 26.11 19.01
N LYS A 147 30.94 25.59 17.99
CA LYS A 147 32.10 26.27 17.38
C LYS A 147 31.73 27.51 16.56
N ARG A 148 30.54 27.56 15.96
CA ARG A 148 30.09 28.68 15.12
C ARG A 148 29.51 29.84 15.90
N GLY A 149 29.15 29.65 17.18
CA GLY A 149 28.41 30.63 17.98
C GLY A 149 26.95 30.64 17.55
N ALA A 150 26.07 30.12 18.39
CA ALA A 150 24.67 29.89 18.03
C ALA A 150 23.94 31.22 17.76
N SER A 151 23.65 31.48 16.48
CA SER A 151 22.59 32.39 16.06
C SER A 151 21.79 31.67 14.99
N ALA A 152 20.53 31.38 15.28
CA ALA A 152 19.61 30.91 14.25
C ALA A 152 19.51 32.00 13.19
N VAL A 153 19.92 31.70 11.96
CA VAL A 153 19.76 32.65 10.86
C VAL A 153 18.26 32.71 10.57
N GLN A 154 17.64 33.84 10.87
CA GLN A 154 16.25 34.08 10.52
C GLN A 154 16.13 34.06 8.98
N VAL A 155 15.38 33.10 8.46
CA VAL A 155 15.08 32.99 7.03
C VAL A 155 13.90 33.89 6.70
N ASN A 156 14.05 34.77 5.72
CA ASN A 156 13.03 35.71 5.28
C ASN A 156 12.64 35.44 3.82
N VAL A 157 11.41 35.84 3.45
CA VAL A 157 10.97 35.83 2.05
C VAL A 157 11.91 36.68 1.20
N GLY A 158 12.35 36.14 0.06
CA GLY A 158 13.33 36.76 -0.83
C GLY A 158 14.78 36.30 -0.62
N ASP A 159 15.10 35.69 0.52
CA ASP A 159 16.44 35.12 0.75
C ASP A 159 16.73 34.02 -0.28
N THR A 160 17.99 33.93 -0.71
CA THR A 160 18.45 32.84 -1.58
C THR A 160 19.28 31.85 -0.78
N LEU A 161 18.77 30.63 -0.67
CA LEU A 161 19.41 29.51 0.03
C LEU A 161 20.02 28.53 -0.97
N THR A 162 20.99 27.74 -0.52
CA THR A 162 21.61 26.69 -1.34
C THR A 162 21.29 25.32 -0.77
N PHE A 163 20.77 24.44 -1.61
CA PHE A 163 20.42 23.06 -1.28
C PHE A 163 21.19 22.09 -2.16
N ARG A 164 21.37 20.86 -1.68
CA ARG A 164 21.95 19.76 -2.45
C ARG A 164 20.83 18.79 -2.81
N VAL A 165 20.51 18.69 -4.09
CA VAL A 165 19.47 17.78 -4.57
C VAL A 165 20.14 16.53 -5.11
N GLY A 166 19.97 15.40 -4.42
CA GLY A 166 20.48 14.10 -4.86
C GLY A 166 19.91 13.74 -6.23
N ASN A 167 20.76 13.24 -7.13
CA ASN A 167 20.28 12.71 -8.41
C ASN A 167 19.65 11.34 -8.16
N ALA A 168 18.33 11.33 -7.96
CA ALA A 168 17.57 10.13 -7.67
C ALA A 168 17.46 9.15 -8.86
N ALA A 169 17.90 9.55 -10.06
CA ALA A 169 18.08 8.62 -11.18
C ALA A 169 19.41 7.84 -11.09
N SER A 170 20.38 8.31 -10.30
CA SER A 170 21.69 7.67 -10.10
C SER A 170 21.66 6.50 -9.11
N SER A 171 22.70 5.68 -9.12
CA SER A 171 22.88 4.58 -8.16
C SER A 171 23.42 5.03 -6.79
N ASN A 172 23.88 6.28 -6.66
CA ASN A 172 24.43 6.80 -5.41
C ASN A 172 24.10 8.28 -5.22
N LEU A 173 23.00 8.55 -4.51
CA LEU A 173 22.54 9.89 -4.21
C LEU A 173 23.52 10.68 -3.32
N CYS A 174 24.37 10.00 -2.56
CA CYS A 174 25.31 10.63 -1.62
C CYS A 174 26.49 11.32 -2.31
N SER A 175 26.93 10.81 -3.45
CA SER A 175 28.03 11.39 -4.23
C SER A 175 27.58 12.15 -5.47
N THR A 176 26.38 11.84 -5.98
CA THR A 176 25.85 12.43 -7.22
C THR A 176 24.67 13.33 -6.89
N PHE A 177 24.92 14.64 -6.79
CA PHE A 177 23.91 15.64 -6.47
C PHE A 177 24.18 16.95 -7.24
N GLN A 178 23.15 17.78 -7.35
CA GLN A 178 23.24 19.13 -7.87
C GLN A 178 23.16 20.15 -6.73
N SER A 179 23.95 21.22 -6.82
CA SER A 179 23.81 22.36 -5.90
C SER A 179 22.80 23.34 -6.50
N VAL A 180 21.64 23.43 -5.86
CA VAL A 180 20.51 24.25 -6.27
C VAL A 180 20.48 25.54 -5.45
N ARG A 181 20.34 26.69 -6.11
CA ARG A 181 20.04 27.97 -5.46
C ARG A 181 18.54 28.20 -5.55
N ALA A 182 17.88 28.42 -4.42
CA ALA A 182 16.43 28.61 -4.37
C ALA A 182 16.07 29.83 -3.54
N VAL A 183 15.06 30.57 -3.99
CA VAL A 183 14.54 31.76 -3.33
C VAL A 183 13.41 31.36 -2.40
N VAL A 184 13.41 31.89 -1.17
CA VAL A 184 12.32 31.73 -0.22
C VAL A 184 11.08 32.46 -0.72
N LYS A 185 10.01 31.70 -0.95
CA LYS A 185 8.74 32.18 -1.48
C LYS A 185 7.70 32.38 -0.38
N ALA A 186 7.71 31.54 0.64
CA ALA A 186 6.85 31.70 1.81
C ALA A 186 7.54 31.12 3.05
N VAL A 187 7.25 31.70 4.21
CA VAL A 187 7.65 31.19 5.53
C VAL A 187 6.40 31.15 6.39
N SER A 188 6.10 30.00 6.97
CA SER A 188 4.96 29.79 7.88
C SER A 188 5.45 29.25 9.22
N SER A 189 4.53 28.73 10.04
CA SER A 189 4.87 28.15 11.34
C SER A 189 5.51 26.76 11.22
N LYS A 190 5.20 26.00 10.15
CA LYS A 190 5.73 24.65 9.92
C LYS A 190 6.49 24.47 8.61
N ALA A 191 6.45 25.44 7.68
CA ALA A 191 7.14 25.32 6.40
C ALA A 191 8.01 26.52 6.04
N THR A 192 9.10 26.22 5.33
CA THR A 192 9.84 27.19 4.50
C THR A 192 9.69 26.74 3.06
N ILE A 193 8.85 27.45 2.29
CA ILE A 193 8.63 27.16 0.87
C ILE A 193 9.70 27.88 0.05
N VAL A 194 10.48 27.14 -0.71
CA VAL A 194 11.55 27.66 -1.57
C VAL A 194 11.37 27.17 -3.00
N GLN A 195 11.71 28.02 -3.97
CA GLN A 195 11.71 27.64 -5.37
C GLN A 195 13.07 27.91 -5.99
N ASP A 196 13.60 26.89 -6.67
CA ASP A 196 14.82 26.96 -7.46
C ASP A 196 14.77 28.14 -8.46
N ILE A 197 15.85 28.93 -8.51
CA ILE A 197 15.96 30.08 -9.43
C ILE A 197 15.92 29.67 -10.91
N SER A 198 16.21 28.40 -11.20
CA SER A 198 16.15 27.82 -12.54
C SER A 198 14.77 27.30 -12.94
N ALA A 199 13.75 27.46 -12.07
CA ALA A 199 12.38 27.09 -12.39
C ALA A 199 11.89 27.76 -13.70
N PRO A 200 11.27 27.01 -14.63
CA PRO A 200 10.69 27.57 -15.85
C PRO A 200 9.72 28.72 -15.58
N PRO A 201 9.65 29.73 -16.46
CA PRO A 201 8.68 30.83 -16.33
C PRO A 201 7.24 30.32 -16.53
N GLY A 202 6.27 31.06 -15.98
CA GLY A 202 4.85 30.69 -16.04
C GLY A 202 4.40 29.70 -14.95
N GLY A 203 5.21 29.53 -13.89
CA GLY A 203 4.89 28.68 -12.74
C GLY A 203 4.07 29.37 -11.65
N PHE A 204 4.17 28.85 -10.44
CA PHE A 204 3.44 29.31 -9.26
C PHE A 204 3.59 30.81 -8.99
N SER A 205 2.48 31.45 -8.66
CA SER A 205 2.37 32.81 -8.16
C SER A 205 2.70 32.89 -6.67
N GLN A 206 2.83 34.11 -6.14
CA GLN A 206 3.00 34.34 -4.71
C GLN A 206 1.79 33.82 -3.89
N THR A 207 0.57 33.95 -4.42
CA THR A 207 -0.65 33.45 -3.78
C THR A 207 -0.59 31.93 -3.65
N ASP A 208 -0.19 31.23 -4.72
CA ASP A 208 -0.05 29.77 -4.69
C ASP A 208 0.89 29.34 -3.54
N PHE A 209 2.05 29.97 -3.40
CA PHE A 209 3.01 29.63 -2.34
C PHE A 209 2.46 29.88 -0.92
N LEU A 210 1.67 30.93 -0.73
CA LEU A 210 1.01 31.21 0.55
C LEU A 210 -0.07 30.17 0.85
N GLU A 211 -0.84 29.75 -0.16
CA GLU A 211 -1.84 28.68 -0.03
C GLU A 211 -1.18 27.34 0.29
N MET A 212 -0.05 27.00 -0.32
CA MET A 212 0.68 25.76 0.01
C MET A 212 1.19 25.78 1.44
N ALA A 213 1.76 26.89 1.89
CA ALA A 213 2.24 27.05 3.25
C ALA A 213 1.08 26.95 4.27
N GLY A 214 -0.05 27.58 3.96
CA GLY A 214 -1.27 27.51 4.77
C GLY A 214 -1.85 26.10 4.85
N GLU A 215 -1.95 25.39 3.72
CA GLU A 215 -2.42 24.01 3.67
C GLU A 215 -1.49 23.06 4.43
N PHE A 216 -0.17 23.23 4.28
CA PHE A 216 0.79 22.42 5.00
C PHE A 216 0.66 22.57 6.51
N ASP A 217 0.61 23.81 6.99
CA ASP A 217 0.49 24.12 8.42
C ASP A 217 -0.85 23.66 9.03
N SER A 218 -1.95 23.80 8.29
CA SER A 218 -3.30 23.59 8.82
C SER A 218 -3.86 22.18 8.60
N VAL A 219 -3.39 21.47 7.58
CA VAL A 219 -3.93 20.15 7.20
C VAL A 219 -2.84 19.08 7.17
N ILE A 220 -1.83 19.22 6.31
CA ILE A 220 -0.89 18.12 6.02
C ILE A 220 -0.03 17.79 7.23
N TYR A 221 0.74 18.76 7.74
CA TYR A 221 1.62 18.57 8.89
C TYR A 221 0.88 18.06 10.14
N PRO A 222 -0.19 18.70 10.63
CA PRO A 222 -0.85 18.25 11.85
C PRO A 222 -1.50 16.88 11.69
N THR A 223 -1.98 16.54 10.48
CA THR A 223 -2.55 15.21 10.21
C THR A 223 -1.46 14.15 10.31
N ASP A 224 -0.39 14.25 9.52
CA ASP A 224 0.68 13.25 9.52
C ASP A 224 1.37 13.15 10.88
N ALA A 225 1.63 14.29 11.54
CA ALA A 225 2.22 14.30 12.88
C ALA A 225 1.35 13.54 13.89
N SER A 226 0.02 13.65 13.78
CA SER A 226 -0.91 12.95 14.66
C SER A 226 -0.99 11.45 14.37
N TRP A 227 -0.88 11.04 13.11
CA TRP A 227 -0.98 9.63 12.69
C TRP A 227 0.34 8.87 12.87
N PHE A 228 1.48 9.51 12.64
CA PHE A 228 2.77 8.81 12.52
C PHE A 228 3.80 9.22 13.57
N GLY A 229 3.60 10.38 14.20
CA GLY A 229 4.52 10.96 15.17
C GLY A 229 5.09 12.28 14.69
N THR A 230 5.70 13.05 15.58
CA THR A 230 6.27 14.35 15.22
C THR A 230 7.53 14.15 14.36
N PRO A 231 7.68 14.89 13.24
CA PRO A 231 8.95 14.96 12.51
C PRO A 231 10.10 15.36 13.44
N THR A 232 11.32 14.98 13.08
CA THR A 232 12.51 15.54 13.72
C THR A 232 12.64 17.04 13.41
N ASP A 233 13.53 17.72 14.13
CA ASP A 233 13.95 19.09 13.84
C ASP A 233 15.49 19.11 13.89
N VAL A 234 16.09 18.67 12.79
CA VAL A 234 17.52 18.33 12.69
C VAL A 234 18.40 19.57 12.71
N ASN A 235 17.92 20.68 12.13
CA ASN A 235 18.59 21.97 12.03
C ASN A 235 18.06 23.02 13.03
N ALA A 236 17.11 22.66 13.89
CA ALA A 236 16.55 23.50 14.95
C ALA A 236 15.87 24.79 14.45
N ASP A 237 15.21 24.74 13.29
CA ASP A 237 14.44 25.86 12.73
C ASP A 237 12.92 25.73 12.90
N ALA A 238 12.47 24.61 13.49
CA ALA A 238 11.08 24.23 13.74
C ALA A 238 10.19 24.08 12.49
N ARG A 239 10.79 24.03 11.29
CA ARG A 239 10.10 23.98 10.00
C ARG A 239 10.61 22.84 9.13
N ILE A 240 9.81 22.52 8.12
CA ILE A 240 10.19 21.63 7.04
C ILE A 240 10.41 22.49 5.79
N THR A 241 11.57 22.33 5.15
CA THR A 241 11.83 22.97 3.86
C THR A 241 11.08 22.24 2.76
N ILE A 242 10.29 22.95 1.96
CA ILE A 242 9.63 22.39 0.77
C ILE A 242 10.26 23.06 -0.46
N LEU A 243 11.13 22.33 -1.15
CA LEU A 243 11.89 22.80 -2.29
C LEU A 243 11.23 22.37 -3.61
N PHE A 244 10.70 23.35 -4.32
CA PHE A 244 10.25 23.20 -5.70
C PHE A 244 11.45 23.39 -6.65
N THR A 245 11.84 22.35 -7.40
CA THR A 245 13.01 22.40 -8.29
C THR A 245 12.83 21.65 -9.62
N PRO A 246 13.36 22.19 -10.75
CA PRO A 246 13.48 21.46 -12.01
C PRO A 246 14.27 20.16 -11.93
N GLU A 247 15.10 19.97 -10.89
CA GLU A 247 15.79 18.69 -10.70
C GLU A 247 14.81 17.52 -10.57
N ILE A 248 13.59 17.75 -10.05
CA ILE A 248 12.52 16.75 -10.03
C ILE A 248 11.95 16.54 -11.44
N ASN A 249 11.69 17.60 -12.20
CA ASN A 249 11.22 17.51 -13.59
C ASN A 249 12.19 16.69 -14.46
N LYS A 250 13.51 16.88 -14.27
CA LYS A 250 14.57 16.17 -15.00
C LYS A 250 14.57 14.66 -14.78
N LEU A 251 14.01 14.19 -13.66
CA LEU A 251 13.89 12.75 -13.39
C LEU A 251 12.93 12.07 -14.37
N THR A 252 12.02 12.82 -14.98
CA THR A 252 11.04 12.31 -15.93
C THR A 252 11.59 12.39 -17.36
N PRO A 253 11.86 11.26 -18.04
CA PRO A 253 12.29 11.26 -19.44
C PRO A 253 11.25 11.87 -20.38
N ALA A 254 11.70 12.40 -21.52
CA ALA A 254 10.81 12.94 -22.55
C ALA A 254 9.80 11.89 -23.04
N GLY A 255 8.53 12.27 -23.15
CA GLY A 255 7.47 11.37 -23.66
C GLY A 255 7.06 10.27 -22.68
N SER A 256 7.48 10.38 -21.41
CA SER A 256 7.02 9.46 -20.37
C SER A 256 5.51 9.59 -20.17
N LEU A 257 4.84 8.46 -19.97
CA LEU A 257 3.41 8.44 -19.68
C LEU A 257 3.11 8.85 -18.23
N GLY A 258 4.13 9.00 -17.38
CA GLY A 258 4.05 9.52 -16.01
C GLY A 258 5.27 10.31 -15.60
N TYR A 259 5.32 10.66 -14.32
CA TYR A 259 6.33 11.59 -13.81
C TYR A 259 6.68 11.31 -12.35
N ALA A 260 7.84 11.82 -11.93
CA ALA A 260 8.22 11.90 -10.52
C ALA A 260 7.60 13.17 -9.91
N GLY A 261 6.71 13.01 -8.93
CA GLY A 261 6.08 14.16 -8.25
C GLY A 261 7.00 14.84 -7.23
N GLY A 262 7.91 14.06 -6.64
CA GLY A 262 8.84 14.52 -5.61
C GLY A 262 9.48 13.35 -4.87
N PHE A 263 10.28 13.65 -3.86
CA PHE A 263 10.79 12.67 -2.91
C PHE A 263 11.24 13.32 -1.59
N PHE A 264 11.37 12.50 -0.55
CA PHE A 264 12.19 12.72 0.63
C PHE A 264 13.46 11.85 0.58
N HIS A 265 14.62 12.42 0.93
CA HIS A 265 15.87 11.68 1.03
C HIS A 265 16.30 11.47 2.49
N SER A 266 16.39 10.21 2.91
CA SER A 266 16.64 9.83 4.30
C SER A 266 17.94 10.37 4.89
N ALA A 267 18.96 10.56 4.06
CA ALA A 267 20.26 11.06 4.49
C ALA A 267 20.23 12.55 4.89
N ASP A 268 19.23 13.32 4.43
CA ASP A 268 19.09 14.72 4.81
C ASP A 268 18.90 14.91 6.32
N LEU A 269 18.41 13.90 7.06
CA LEU A 269 18.29 13.95 8.52
C LEU A 269 19.61 13.69 9.28
N LEU A 270 20.68 13.33 8.55
CA LEU A 270 21.99 12.96 9.10
C LEU A 270 23.06 13.98 8.69
N ALA A 271 24.09 14.12 9.52
CA ALA A 271 25.27 14.91 9.23
C ALA A 271 25.98 14.34 7.99
N ARG A 272 26.52 15.19 7.12
CA ARG A 272 27.16 14.77 5.86
C ARG A 272 28.31 13.80 6.06
N SER A 273 29.01 13.88 7.19
CA SER A 273 30.15 13.01 7.47
C SER A 273 30.15 12.68 8.95
N ILE A 274 30.16 11.39 9.26
CA ILE A 274 30.27 10.86 10.63
C ILE A 274 31.41 9.83 10.61
N PRO A 275 32.68 10.29 10.63
CA PRO A 275 33.84 9.39 10.51
C PRO A 275 33.88 8.31 11.59
N SER A 276 33.40 8.61 12.80
CA SER A 276 33.29 7.65 13.91
C SER A 276 32.37 6.46 13.63
N GLN A 277 31.54 6.55 12.59
CA GLN A 277 30.62 5.50 12.16
C GLN A 277 30.92 5.01 10.73
N GLY A 278 32.01 5.49 10.09
CA GLY A 278 32.33 5.18 8.70
C GLY A 278 31.27 5.67 7.70
N TYR A 279 30.49 6.68 8.06
CA TYR A 279 29.37 7.19 7.27
C TYR A 279 29.72 8.50 6.56
N SER A 280 29.33 8.63 5.30
CA SER A 280 29.45 9.86 4.53
C SER A 280 28.37 9.95 3.46
N CYS A 281 27.66 11.08 3.44
CA CYS A 281 26.69 11.44 2.43
C CYS A 281 26.78 12.94 2.12
N ASN A 282 27.56 13.30 1.10
CA ASN A 282 27.85 14.69 0.75
C ASN A 282 26.61 15.45 0.25
N SER A 283 25.60 14.76 -0.26
CA SER A 283 24.33 15.35 -0.69
C SER A 283 23.41 15.75 0.45
N SER A 284 23.64 15.30 1.69
CA SER A 284 22.78 15.64 2.82
C SER A 284 22.69 17.15 3.04
N ASN A 285 21.49 17.64 3.27
CA ASN A 285 21.22 19.02 3.65
C ASN A 285 21.26 19.23 5.17
N GLU A 286 21.33 18.15 5.96
CA GLU A 286 21.32 18.19 7.42
C GLU A 286 20.08 18.93 7.97
N GLN A 287 18.89 18.65 7.42
CA GLN A 287 17.60 19.23 7.80
C GLN A 287 16.41 18.42 7.25
N GLU A 288 15.21 18.70 7.74
CA GLU A 288 13.96 18.23 7.16
C GLU A 288 13.67 18.96 5.83
N ILE A 289 13.77 18.24 4.72
CA ILE A 289 13.50 18.78 3.38
C ILE A 289 12.71 17.80 2.51
N LEU A 290 11.73 18.34 1.79
CA LEU A 290 10.95 17.67 0.75
C LEU A 290 11.27 18.30 -0.60
N TYR A 291 11.47 17.49 -1.64
CA TYR A 291 11.77 17.95 -3.00
C TYR A 291 10.57 17.70 -3.89
N LEU A 292 10.04 18.74 -4.55
CA LEU A 292 8.81 18.66 -5.34
C LEU A 292 9.00 19.20 -6.77
N LEU A 293 8.21 18.66 -7.69
CA LEU A 293 8.11 19.07 -9.09
C LEU A 293 7.71 20.55 -9.23
N VAL A 294 8.33 21.28 -10.16
CA VAL A 294 7.88 22.63 -10.57
C VAL A 294 6.94 22.58 -11.77
N PRO A 295 6.04 23.57 -11.92
CA PRO A 295 5.35 23.79 -13.19
C PRO A 295 6.36 24.05 -14.31
N ASP A 296 6.07 23.50 -15.47
CA ASP A 296 6.78 23.74 -16.72
C ASP A 296 5.76 23.72 -17.88
N PRO A 297 4.93 24.75 -18.01
CA PRO A 297 3.82 24.75 -18.97
C PRO A 297 4.31 24.70 -20.43
N ASN A 298 5.54 25.15 -20.68
CA ASN A 298 6.14 25.20 -22.01
C ASN A 298 7.01 23.98 -22.33
N GLY A 299 7.27 23.09 -21.35
CA GLY A 299 8.07 21.89 -21.53
C GLY A 299 9.55 22.18 -21.79
N LEU A 300 10.11 23.19 -21.12
CA LEU A 300 11.52 23.56 -21.25
C LEU A 300 12.46 22.47 -20.70
N VAL A 301 12.00 21.71 -19.71
CA VAL A 301 12.72 20.58 -19.11
C VAL A 301 12.30 19.29 -19.80
N ASN A 302 13.23 18.72 -20.59
CA ASN A 302 13.05 17.45 -21.29
C ASN A 302 11.82 17.35 -22.21
N GLY A 303 11.17 18.46 -22.57
CA GLY A 303 9.97 18.46 -23.43
C GLY A 303 8.67 18.09 -22.72
N ASN A 304 8.69 17.80 -21.43
CA ASN A 304 7.49 17.39 -20.67
C ASN A 304 6.75 18.61 -20.13
N ARG A 305 5.45 18.74 -20.43
CA ARG A 305 4.64 19.87 -19.98
C ARG A 305 3.94 19.57 -18.67
N PHE A 306 4.22 20.38 -17.66
CA PHE A 306 3.53 20.32 -16.37
C PHE A 306 2.80 21.64 -16.13
N SER A 307 1.47 21.61 -16.12
CA SER A 307 0.68 22.80 -15.80
C SER A 307 0.83 23.18 -14.32
N VAL A 308 0.47 24.43 -13.98
CA VAL A 308 0.39 24.88 -12.58
C VAL A 308 -0.57 23.99 -11.79
N THR A 309 -1.74 23.67 -12.35
CA THR A 309 -2.74 22.78 -11.73
C THR A 309 -2.18 21.39 -11.47
N THR A 310 -1.54 20.75 -12.48
CA THR A 310 -0.96 19.41 -12.33
C THR A 310 0.14 19.38 -11.27
N ALA A 311 1.03 20.38 -11.27
CA ALA A 311 2.08 20.48 -10.27
C ALA A 311 1.49 20.72 -8.87
N ARG A 312 0.44 21.54 -8.76
CA ARG A 312 -0.26 21.80 -7.49
C ARG A 312 -0.94 20.55 -6.96
N GLU A 313 -1.76 19.88 -7.75
CA GLU A 313 -2.44 18.63 -7.39
C GLU A 313 -1.42 17.57 -6.94
N SER A 314 -0.36 17.37 -7.72
CA SER A 314 0.71 16.45 -7.36
C SER A 314 1.38 16.81 -6.04
N SER A 315 1.66 18.10 -5.80
CA SER A 315 2.38 18.54 -4.60
C SER A 315 1.67 18.14 -3.31
N ARG A 316 0.34 18.09 -3.31
CA ARG A 316 -0.47 17.84 -2.11
C ARG A 316 -0.32 16.40 -1.63
N GLY A 317 -0.66 15.44 -2.48
CA GLY A 317 -0.52 14.01 -2.18
C GLY A 317 0.92 13.61 -1.93
N THR A 318 1.85 14.08 -2.78
CA THR A 318 3.28 13.78 -2.62
C THR A 318 3.84 14.34 -1.31
N THR A 319 3.41 15.53 -0.87
CA THR A 319 3.89 16.09 0.41
C THR A 319 3.45 15.25 1.60
N ALA A 320 2.20 14.77 1.62
CA ALA A 320 1.73 13.84 2.67
C ALA A 320 2.50 12.51 2.64
N HIS A 321 2.69 11.95 1.44
CA HIS A 321 3.43 10.71 1.25
C HIS A 321 4.88 10.81 1.77
N GLU A 322 5.61 11.83 1.33
CA GLU A 322 7.02 11.99 1.64
C GLU A 322 7.25 12.49 3.08
N LEU A 323 6.30 13.24 3.65
CA LEU A 323 6.32 13.58 5.06
C LEU A 323 6.17 12.34 5.94
N GLN A 324 5.31 11.38 5.56
CA GLN A 324 5.23 10.09 6.25
C GLN A 324 6.59 9.37 6.27
N HIS A 325 7.27 9.29 5.13
CA HIS A 325 8.60 8.69 5.07
C HIS A 325 9.61 9.40 5.97
N MET A 326 9.59 10.74 5.98
CA MET A 326 10.43 11.56 6.86
C MET A 326 10.17 11.27 8.34
N ILE A 327 8.89 11.25 8.75
CA ILE A 327 8.49 10.92 10.13
C ILE A 327 8.93 9.50 10.47
N ASN A 328 8.67 8.52 9.60
CA ASN A 328 9.01 7.13 9.86
C ASN A 328 10.52 6.96 10.06
N GLN A 329 11.30 7.54 9.17
CA GLN A 329 12.76 7.55 9.26
C GLN A 329 13.25 8.25 10.54
N GLY A 330 12.73 9.44 10.84
CA GLY A 330 13.14 10.26 12.00
C GLY A 330 12.79 9.60 13.34
N VAL A 331 11.55 9.11 13.49
CA VAL A 331 11.11 8.40 14.69
C VAL A 331 12.01 7.18 14.93
N ARG A 332 12.27 6.36 13.91
CA ARG A 332 13.13 5.18 14.03
C ARG A 332 14.60 5.50 14.31
N GLN A 333 15.09 6.67 13.91
CA GLN A 333 16.42 7.19 14.27
C GLN A 333 16.52 7.62 15.74
N THR A 334 15.41 8.06 16.33
CA THR A 334 15.38 8.58 17.71
C THR A 334 14.87 7.59 18.76
N ALA A 335 14.07 6.61 18.35
CA ALA A 335 13.47 5.63 19.25
C ALA A 335 14.54 4.69 19.84
N SER A 336 14.56 4.59 21.18
CA SER A 336 15.45 3.64 21.87
C SER A 336 15.07 2.20 21.52
N GLY A 337 16.06 1.36 21.20
CA GLY A 337 15.83 -0.04 20.84
C GLY A 337 15.40 -0.26 19.38
N THR A 338 15.16 0.80 18.60
CA THR A 338 14.93 0.71 17.16
C THR A 338 16.26 0.88 16.42
N GLY A 339 16.67 -0.17 15.72
CA GLY A 339 17.97 -0.22 15.00
C GLY A 339 17.85 -0.33 13.48
N LYS A 340 16.62 -0.50 12.96
CA LYS A 340 16.36 -0.85 11.55
C LYS A 340 15.29 0.03 10.93
N LEU A 341 15.46 0.29 9.64
CA LEU A 341 14.43 0.86 8.77
C LEU A 341 13.27 -0.12 8.62
N GLU A 342 12.06 0.40 8.43
CA GLU A 342 10.92 -0.42 8.04
C GLU A 342 11.13 -1.02 6.65
N VAL A 343 10.59 -2.22 6.41
CA VAL A 343 10.62 -2.86 5.09
C VAL A 343 9.72 -2.12 4.11
N THR A 344 9.98 -2.32 2.81
CA THR A 344 9.35 -1.57 1.74
C THR A 344 7.83 -1.56 1.82
N TRP A 345 7.16 -2.71 1.90
CA TRP A 345 5.70 -2.77 1.80
C TRP A 345 4.99 -1.97 2.90
N LEU A 346 5.47 -2.05 4.14
CA LEU A 346 4.83 -1.39 5.26
C LEU A 346 5.15 0.11 5.25
N ASN A 347 6.37 0.48 4.85
CA ASN A 347 6.74 1.89 4.66
C ASN A 347 5.89 2.57 3.57
N GLU A 348 5.75 1.94 2.40
CA GLU A 348 4.90 2.45 1.31
C GLU A 348 3.42 2.41 1.67
N GLY A 349 2.96 1.34 2.34
CA GLY A 349 1.57 1.19 2.77
C GLY A 349 1.13 2.27 3.75
N LEU A 350 2.00 2.65 4.69
CA LEU A 350 1.76 3.77 5.61
C LEU A 350 1.81 5.13 4.89
N SER A 351 2.65 5.30 3.88
CA SER A 351 2.76 6.56 3.11
C SER A 351 1.55 6.79 2.22
N HIS A 352 1.05 5.75 1.57
CA HIS A 352 -0.24 5.81 0.87
C HIS A 352 -1.42 5.99 1.84
N PHE A 353 -1.33 5.45 3.06
CA PHE A 353 -2.32 5.75 4.09
C PHE A 353 -2.26 7.22 4.53
N ALA A 354 -1.10 7.87 4.54
CA ALA A 354 -0.95 9.29 4.86
C ALA A 354 -1.70 10.18 3.86
N GLU A 355 -1.58 9.89 2.57
CA GLU A 355 -2.37 10.56 1.52
C GLU A 355 -3.87 10.51 1.85
N GLU A 356 -4.40 9.32 2.17
CA GLU A 356 -5.80 9.14 2.51
C GLU A 356 -6.18 9.85 3.82
N ALA A 357 -5.31 9.82 4.84
CA ALA A 357 -5.53 10.47 6.12
C ALA A 357 -5.63 11.99 5.97
N VAL A 358 -4.74 12.59 5.18
CA VAL A 358 -4.77 14.01 4.82
C VAL A 358 -6.04 14.33 4.02
N GLY A 359 -6.40 13.51 3.03
CA GLY A 359 -7.65 13.68 2.29
C GLY A 359 -8.88 13.64 3.19
N ARG A 360 -8.90 12.75 4.20
CA ARG A 360 -9.98 12.73 5.22
C ARG A 360 -10.00 14.01 6.04
N ALA A 361 -8.85 14.50 6.49
CA ALA A 361 -8.74 15.72 7.28
C ALA A 361 -9.19 16.96 6.49
N ALA A 362 -8.75 17.10 5.23
CA ALA A 362 -9.13 18.18 4.33
C ALA A 362 -10.66 18.27 4.16
N ARG A 363 -11.35 17.13 4.20
CA ARG A 363 -12.81 17.03 4.06
C ARG A 363 -13.58 16.98 5.39
N GLY A 364 -12.90 17.04 6.53
CA GLY A 364 -13.53 16.93 7.85
C GLY A 364 -14.14 15.55 8.12
N PHE A 365 -13.62 14.49 7.49
CA PHE A 365 -14.05 13.12 7.75
C PHE A 365 -13.37 12.57 9.00
N SER A 366 -14.12 11.89 9.87
CA SER A 366 -13.54 11.16 10.99
C SER A 366 -12.73 9.95 10.52
N ASP A 367 -11.77 9.52 11.34
CA ASP A 367 -10.83 8.43 11.06
C ASP A 367 -11.54 7.12 10.62
N TYR A 368 -12.71 6.83 11.22
CA TYR A 368 -13.54 5.65 10.91
C TYR A 368 -14.79 5.95 10.08
N ARG A 369 -14.93 7.16 9.50
CA ARG A 369 -16.08 7.44 8.62
C ARG A 369 -16.03 6.45 7.46
N ARG A 370 -17.09 5.67 7.30
CA ARG A 370 -17.23 4.73 6.18
C ARG A 370 -17.41 5.48 4.87
N LEU A 371 -16.33 5.65 4.11
CA LEU A 371 -16.35 6.40 2.85
C LEU A 371 -16.97 5.58 1.71
N THR A 372 -17.85 6.20 0.95
CA THR A 372 -18.35 5.71 -0.35
C THR A 372 -17.68 6.44 -1.50
N TRP A 373 -17.83 5.94 -2.72
CA TRP A 373 -17.41 6.62 -3.95
C TRP A 373 -17.92 8.07 -4.00
N ASN A 374 -19.22 8.26 -3.73
CA ASN A 374 -19.84 9.57 -3.75
C ASN A 374 -19.32 10.49 -2.64
N ASN A 375 -18.78 9.98 -1.53
CA ASN A 375 -18.18 10.84 -0.51
C ASN A 375 -16.91 11.50 -1.04
N VAL A 376 -16.05 10.73 -1.71
CA VAL A 376 -14.73 11.23 -2.17
C VAL A 376 -14.79 12.01 -3.47
N LEU A 377 -15.82 11.85 -4.31
CA LEU A 377 -15.98 12.62 -5.55
C LEU A 377 -16.55 14.03 -5.39
N THR A 378 -16.88 14.45 -4.17
CA THR A 378 -17.49 15.77 -3.95
C THR A 378 -16.54 16.94 -4.25
N ASP A 379 -15.23 16.68 -4.25
CA ASP A 379 -14.20 17.61 -4.73
C ASP A 379 -13.18 16.79 -5.53
N LEU A 380 -13.04 17.10 -6.82
CA LEU A 380 -12.21 16.31 -7.73
C LEU A 380 -10.72 16.56 -7.50
N ASP A 381 -10.33 17.77 -7.09
CA ASP A 381 -8.94 18.10 -6.82
C ASP A 381 -8.45 17.33 -5.58
N ASP A 382 -9.26 17.25 -4.53
CA ASP A 382 -8.98 16.40 -3.35
C ASP A 382 -9.02 14.91 -3.67
N PHE A 383 -9.96 14.47 -4.52
CA PHE A 383 -10.03 13.09 -4.96
C PHE A 383 -8.74 12.67 -5.67
N ASP A 384 -8.31 13.47 -6.63
CA ASP A 384 -7.12 13.20 -7.44
C ASP A 384 -5.84 13.30 -6.61
N SER A 385 -5.77 14.25 -5.67
CA SER A 385 -4.61 14.46 -4.78
C SER A 385 -4.42 13.33 -3.76
N PHE A 386 -5.51 12.76 -3.19
CA PHE A 386 -5.40 11.96 -1.97
C PHE A 386 -6.00 10.54 -2.04
N PHE A 387 -6.96 10.30 -2.93
CA PHE A 387 -7.74 9.05 -2.92
C PHE A 387 -7.55 8.22 -4.20
N ARG A 388 -7.56 8.87 -5.36
CA ARG A 388 -7.66 8.18 -6.66
C ARG A 388 -6.52 7.20 -6.89
N GLN A 389 -5.27 7.61 -6.64
CA GLN A 389 -4.12 6.76 -6.94
C GLN A 389 -4.10 5.49 -6.09
N ASN A 390 -4.50 5.56 -4.82
CA ASN A 390 -4.55 4.39 -3.93
C ASN A 390 -5.61 3.38 -4.37
N LEU A 391 -6.80 3.85 -4.74
CA LEU A 391 -7.84 2.99 -5.30
C LEU A 391 -7.41 2.37 -6.65
N LEU A 392 -6.78 3.13 -7.53
CA LEU A 392 -6.27 2.61 -8.81
C LEU A 392 -5.17 1.56 -8.64
N ARG A 393 -4.22 1.79 -7.73
CA ARG A 393 -3.19 0.80 -7.39
C ARG A 393 -3.81 -0.48 -6.84
N PHE A 394 -4.79 -0.34 -5.94
CA PHE A 394 -5.47 -1.50 -5.36
C PHE A 394 -6.29 -2.28 -6.38
N ARG A 395 -6.89 -1.61 -7.37
CA ARG A 395 -7.54 -2.23 -8.53
C ARG A 395 -6.63 -3.23 -9.23
N PHE A 396 -5.36 -2.91 -9.46
CA PHE A 396 -4.42 -3.81 -10.14
C PHE A 396 -4.19 -5.11 -9.35
N TRP A 397 -4.11 -5.03 -8.02
CA TRP A 397 -4.07 -6.23 -7.19
C TRP A 397 -5.39 -7.01 -7.27
N MET A 398 -6.54 -6.33 -7.19
CA MET A 398 -7.84 -7.00 -7.29
C MET A 398 -8.02 -7.76 -8.62
N GLN A 399 -7.45 -7.25 -9.71
CA GLN A 399 -7.51 -7.92 -11.02
C GLN A 399 -6.61 -9.17 -11.12
N ARG A 400 -5.49 -9.19 -10.40
CA ARG A 400 -4.53 -10.33 -10.38
C ARG A 400 -4.00 -10.58 -8.96
N PRO A 401 -4.85 -10.98 -8.00
CA PRO A 401 -4.44 -11.21 -6.62
C PRO A 401 -3.54 -12.46 -6.51
N ASP A 402 -3.46 -13.26 -7.57
CA ASP A 402 -2.54 -14.37 -7.72
C ASP A 402 -1.09 -13.96 -7.98
N LEU A 403 -0.85 -12.75 -8.52
CA LEU A 403 0.46 -12.28 -8.97
C LEU A 403 1.08 -11.17 -8.11
N ALA A 404 0.38 -10.65 -7.12
CA ALA A 404 0.88 -9.55 -6.28
C ALA A 404 0.54 -9.80 -4.82
N SER A 405 1.44 -9.38 -3.92
CA SER A 405 1.31 -9.54 -2.47
C SER A 405 1.16 -8.19 -1.75
N PRO A 406 0.29 -8.07 -0.73
CA PRO A 406 0.22 -6.88 0.13
C PRO A 406 1.47 -6.71 1.02
N ILE A 407 2.30 -7.76 1.15
CA ILE A 407 3.53 -7.76 1.95
C ILE A 407 4.79 -7.92 1.09
N SER A 408 4.72 -7.51 -0.19
CA SER A 408 5.79 -7.69 -1.17
C SER A 408 6.91 -6.66 -1.04
N GLU A 409 8.17 -7.05 -1.19
CA GLU A 409 9.26 -6.08 -1.36
C GLU A 409 9.10 -5.26 -2.65
N LEU A 410 8.39 -5.82 -3.64
CA LEU A 410 8.08 -5.17 -4.91
C LEU A 410 7.07 -4.04 -4.79
N ALA A 411 6.47 -3.81 -3.60
CA ALA A 411 5.76 -2.56 -3.31
C ALA A 411 6.63 -1.33 -3.58
N GLY A 412 7.95 -1.46 -3.54
CA GLY A 412 8.82 -0.37 -3.96
C GLY A 412 8.60 0.02 -5.42
N SER A 413 8.36 -0.93 -6.33
CA SER A 413 8.44 -0.71 -7.79
C SER A 413 7.23 -1.20 -8.60
N GLN A 414 6.20 -1.75 -7.96
CA GLN A 414 5.01 -2.26 -8.62
C GLN A 414 3.75 -1.68 -7.98
N LEU A 415 2.77 -1.34 -8.82
CA LEU A 415 1.55 -0.68 -8.38
C LEU A 415 0.61 -1.59 -7.59
N ALA A 416 0.43 -2.83 -8.04
CA ALA A 416 -0.48 -3.77 -7.38
C ALA A 416 -0.09 -4.03 -5.92
N PRO A 417 1.18 -4.38 -5.59
CA PRO A 417 1.60 -4.50 -4.21
C PRO A 417 1.44 -3.23 -3.36
N ARG A 418 1.68 -2.03 -3.92
CA ARG A 418 1.46 -0.76 -3.19
C ARG A 418 0.01 -0.57 -2.76
N GLY A 419 -0.91 -0.76 -3.69
CA GLY A 419 -2.35 -0.65 -3.40
C GLY A 419 -2.82 -1.72 -2.42
N ALA A 420 -2.29 -2.94 -2.54
CA ALA A 420 -2.58 -4.02 -1.62
C ALA A 420 -2.03 -3.76 -0.20
N ALA A 421 -0.83 -3.18 -0.09
CA ALA A 421 -0.23 -2.78 1.19
C ALA A 421 -1.06 -1.68 1.87
N TRP A 422 -1.48 -0.64 1.14
CA TRP A 422 -2.41 0.39 1.64
C TRP A 422 -3.71 -0.23 2.16
N ALA A 423 -4.35 -1.09 1.36
CA ALA A 423 -5.61 -1.73 1.73
C ALA A 423 -5.45 -2.66 2.96
N LEU A 424 -4.32 -3.38 3.07
CA LEU A 424 -4.01 -4.21 4.24
C LEU A 424 -3.81 -3.35 5.50
N VAL A 425 -3.09 -2.23 5.41
CA VAL A 425 -2.92 -1.29 6.53
C VAL A 425 -4.29 -0.73 6.97
N ARG A 426 -5.10 -0.27 6.01
CA ARG A 426 -6.47 0.23 6.23
C ARG A 426 -7.36 -0.82 6.91
N TYR A 427 -7.38 -2.05 6.38
CA TYR A 427 -8.10 -3.17 7.00
C TYR A 427 -7.59 -3.46 8.43
N SER A 428 -6.27 -3.43 8.62
CA SER A 428 -5.68 -3.72 9.92
C SER A 428 -6.03 -2.67 10.98
N ILE A 429 -6.09 -1.40 10.58
CA ILE A 429 -6.56 -0.31 11.43
C ILE A 429 -8.03 -0.53 11.79
N ASP A 430 -8.89 -0.82 10.81
CA ASP A 430 -10.32 -1.03 11.05
C ASP A 430 -10.60 -2.14 12.08
N GLN A 431 -9.77 -3.18 12.09
CA GLN A 431 -10.04 -4.40 12.85
C GLN A 431 -9.20 -4.56 14.13
N TYR A 432 -8.00 -3.98 14.19
CA TYR A 432 -7.02 -4.27 15.25
C TYR A 432 -6.50 -3.03 15.99
N SER A 433 -6.91 -1.83 15.60
CA SER A 433 -6.53 -0.60 16.32
C SER A 433 -7.21 -0.43 17.68
N ASN A 434 -8.22 -1.23 18.00
CA ASN A 434 -9.04 -1.11 19.21
C ASN A 434 -9.65 0.29 19.40
N GLY A 435 -10.02 0.95 18.30
CA GLY A 435 -10.62 2.29 18.31
C GLY A 435 -9.62 3.45 18.36
N ASP A 436 -8.31 3.19 18.47
CA ASP A 436 -7.26 4.21 18.40
C ASP A 436 -6.36 4.00 17.18
N ALA A 437 -6.91 4.37 16.02
CA ALA A 437 -6.23 4.25 14.73
C ALA A 437 -4.86 4.95 14.71
N ARG A 438 -4.77 6.13 15.34
CA ARG A 438 -3.55 6.94 15.34
C ARG A 438 -2.48 6.35 16.25
N ALA A 439 -2.82 5.82 17.43
CA ALA A 439 -1.85 5.11 18.25
C ALA A 439 -1.33 3.84 17.57
N PHE A 440 -2.19 3.13 16.85
CA PHE A 440 -1.81 1.94 16.10
C PHE A 440 -0.75 2.25 15.03
N THR A 441 -0.96 3.28 14.21
CA THR A 441 0.00 3.68 13.17
C THR A 441 1.29 4.28 13.74
N ARG A 442 1.22 5.08 14.82
CA ARG A 442 2.42 5.55 15.53
C ARG A 442 3.25 4.36 16.06
N ALA A 443 2.60 3.32 16.56
CA ALA A 443 3.29 2.13 17.05
C ALA A 443 3.93 1.29 15.92
N LEU A 444 3.32 1.25 14.72
CA LEU A 444 3.94 0.65 13.53
C LEU A 444 5.18 1.44 13.10
N VAL A 445 5.08 2.77 13.07
CA VAL A 445 6.21 3.65 12.76
C VAL A 445 7.36 3.47 13.75
N ALA A 446 7.06 3.46 15.06
CA ALA A 446 8.09 3.39 16.10
C ALA A 446 8.88 2.06 16.13
N GLY A 447 8.26 0.94 15.72
CA GLY A 447 8.88 -0.39 15.86
C GLY A 447 9.00 -0.81 17.34
N PRO A 448 9.94 -1.71 17.72
CA PRO A 448 11.20 -1.99 17.02
C PRO A 448 11.14 -3.10 15.97
N GLN A 449 10.06 -3.90 15.96
CA GLN A 449 9.83 -4.87 14.91
C GLN A 449 9.69 -4.17 13.54
N ILE A 450 9.94 -4.93 12.48
CA ILE A 450 9.73 -4.54 11.09
C ILE A 450 8.90 -5.61 10.40
N ASP A 451 8.43 -5.32 9.20
CA ASP A 451 7.73 -6.28 8.35
C ASP A 451 6.45 -6.82 9.01
N VAL A 452 6.00 -8.01 8.61
CA VAL A 452 4.83 -8.70 9.17
C VAL A 452 4.91 -8.81 10.69
N GLN A 453 6.10 -9.05 11.25
CA GLN A 453 6.28 -9.12 12.71
C GLN A 453 5.91 -7.80 13.40
N ASN A 454 6.10 -6.66 12.74
CA ASN A 454 5.66 -5.38 13.25
C ASN A 454 4.14 -5.30 13.31
N LEU A 455 3.48 -5.67 12.20
CA LEU A 455 2.03 -5.71 12.13
C LEU A 455 1.42 -6.66 13.17
N GLU A 456 1.94 -7.88 13.28
CA GLU A 456 1.47 -8.89 14.25
C GLU A 456 1.58 -8.39 15.69
N ALA A 457 2.70 -7.76 16.04
CA ALA A 457 2.91 -7.25 17.39
C ALA A 457 1.96 -6.10 17.75
N ARG A 458 1.52 -5.27 16.78
CA ARG A 458 0.58 -4.16 17.03
C ARG A 458 -0.87 -4.64 16.96
N ALA A 459 -1.16 -5.57 16.06
CA ALA A 459 -2.46 -6.22 15.94
C ALA A 459 -2.73 -7.22 17.09
N ARG A 460 -1.66 -7.66 17.77
CA ARG A 460 -1.68 -8.65 18.87
C ARG A 460 -2.27 -10.00 18.44
N VAL A 461 -2.13 -10.33 17.16
CA VAL A 461 -2.53 -11.59 16.55
C VAL A 461 -1.52 -11.97 15.45
N PRO A 462 -1.32 -13.26 15.17
CA PRO A 462 -0.47 -13.67 14.06
C PRO A 462 -1.13 -13.32 12.72
N PHE A 463 -0.31 -13.19 11.68
CA PHE A 463 -0.71 -12.73 10.34
C PHE A 463 -1.78 -13.63 9.73
N GLU A 464 -1.73 -14.93 10.01
CA GLU A 464 -2.74 -15.90 9.58
C GLU A 464 -4.15 -15.63 10.14
N GLN A 465 -4.29 -14.83 11.20
CA GLN A 465 -5.59 -14.39 11.72
C GLN A 465 -6.07 -13.08 11.10
N ILE A 466 -5.15 -12.26 10.56
CA ILE A 466 -5.43 -11.01 9.84
C ILE A 466 -5.89 -11.32 8.43
N LEU A 467 -5.13 -12.18 7.75
CA LEU A 467 -5.29 -12.51 6.33
C LEU A 467 -6.71 -12.93 5.88
N PRO A 468 -7.41 -13.88 6.55
CA PRO A 468 -8.74 -14.29 6.09
C PRO A 468 -9.73 -13.13 6.07
N GLY A 469 -9.64 -12.23 7.05
CA GLY A 469 -10.51 -11.07 7.11
C GLY A 469 -10.25 -10.09 5.97
N PHE A 470 -8.97 -9.78 5.70
CA PHE A 470 -8.57 -8.94 4.56
C PHE A 470 -9.06 -9.52 3.22
N LEU A 471 -8.77 -10.80 2.94
CA LEU A 471 -9.15 -11.42 1.67
C LEU A 471 -10.66 -11.51 1.48
N ILE A 472 -11.40 -11.90 2.53
CA ILE A 472 -12.85 -12.00 2.44
C ILE A 472 -13.48 -10.61 2.30
N ALA A 473 -13.00 -9.59 3.02
CA ALA A 473 -13.54 -8.23 2.96
C ALA A 473 -13.52 -7.65 1.54
N ASN A 474 -12.50 -7.97 0.74
CA ASN A 474 -12.38 -7.50 -0.63
C ASN A 474 -13.45 -8.07 -1.58
N PHE A 475 -14.05 -9.20 -1.23
CA PHE A 475 -15.21 -9.75 -1.94
C PHE A 475 -16.52 -9.38 -1.25
N ALA A 476 -16.61 -9.60 0.05
CA ALA A 476 -17.88 -9.80 0.73
C ALA A 476 -18.60 -8.51 1.12
N ASP A 477 -17.87 -7.39 1.17
CA ASP A 477 -18.38 -6.08 1.55
C ASP A 477 -19.69 -5.74 0.81
N THR A 478 -20.78 -5.53 1.56
CA THR A 478 -22.17 -5.25 1.11
C THR A 478 -22.90 -6.32 0.28
N VAL A 479 -22.25 -7.44 -0.08
CA VAL A 479 -22.87 -8.49 -0.92
C VAL A 479 -23.27 -9.73 -0.12
N VAL A 480 -22.62 -9.97 1.01
CA VAL A 480 -22.93 -11.11 1.89
C VAL A 480 -23.69 -10.62 3.11
N VAL A 481 -24.93 -11.06 3.25
CA VAL A 481 -25.76 -10.76 4.43
C VAL A 481 -25.30 -11.62 5.61
N GLY A 482 -25.31 -11.06 6.82
CA GLY A 482 -24.98 -11.79 8.06
C GLY A 482 -23.49 -12.03 8.28
N LEU A 483 -22.62 -11.48 7.42
CA LEU A 483 -21.19 -11.63 7.54
C LEU A 483 -20.64 -10.88 8.78
N GLY A 484 -19.80 -11.54 9.57
CA GLY A 484 -19.17 -10.93 10.75
C GLY A 484 -18.33 -9.68 10.42
N ALA A 485 -18.28 -8.72 11.36
CA ALA A 485 -17.60 -7.43 11.17
C ALA A 485 -16.12 -7.55 10.76
N ARG A 486 -15.43 -8.60 11.21
CA ARG A 486 -14.02 -8.89 10.85
C ARG A 486 -13.79 -9.20 9.37
N PHE A 487 -14.85 -9.42 8.59
CA PHE A 487 -14.78 -9.73 7.17
C PHE A 487 -15.28 -8.55 6.32
N GLN A 488 -15.24 -7.34 6.88
CA GLN A 488 -15.64 -6.10 6.22
C GLN A 488 -14.64 -5.00 6.58
N TYR A 489 -14.52 -3.99 5.73
CA TYR A 489 -13.94 -2.72 6.14
C TYR A 489 -14.96 -1.98 7.00
N SER A 490 -14.52 -1.16 7.96
CA SER A 490 -15.40 -0.28 8.74
C SER A 490 -15.30 1.17 8.26
N SER A 491 -14.12 1.60 7.80
CA SER A 491 -13.86 2.98 7.35
C SER A 491 -13.95 3.19 5.83
N TRP A 492 -14.23 2.13 5.06
CA TRP A 492 -14.55 2.19 3.64
C TRP A 492 -15.72 1.29 3.29
N ALA A 493 -16.62 1.76 2.42
CA ALA A 493 -17.42 0.89 1.56
C ALA A 493 -16.57 0.51 0.35
N MET A 494 -15.58 -0.37 0.59
CA MET A 494 -14.53 -0.69 -0.38
C MET A 494 -15.13 -1.22 -1.68
N ARG A 495 -16.15 -2.08 -1.60
CA ARG A 495 -16.77 -2.61 -2.82
C ARG A 495 -17.49 -1.54 -3.63
N ASP A 496 -18.16 -0.59 -2.97
CA ASP A 496 -18.80 0.55 -3.64
C ASP A 496 -17.76 1.40 -4.37
N ALA A 497 -16.69 1.81 -3.67
CA ALA A 497 -15.61 2.59 -4.25
C ALA A 497 -14.97 1.90 -5.47
N MET A 498 -14.65 0.61 -5.33
CA MET A 498 -13.97 -0.15 -6.38
C MET A 498 -14.88 -0.49 -7.56
N ASN A 499 -16.18 -0.74 -7.34
CA ASN A 499 -17.13 -0.92 -8.43
C ASN A 499 -17.26 0.35 -9.26
N ASN A 500 -17.48 1.50 -8.62
CA ASN A 500 -17.69 2.76 -9.32
C ASN A 500 -16.40 3.21 -10.05
N LEU A 501 -15.23 3.03 -9.44
CA LEU A 501 -13.94 3.24 -10.11
C LEU A 501 -13.77 2.36 -11.37
N ASN A 502 -14.36 1.16 -11.36
CA ASN A 502 -14.22 0.16 -12.43
C ASN A 502 -15.51 0.01 -13.24
N GLY A 503 -16.21 1.12 -13.53
CA GLY A 503 -17.34 1.15 -14.47
C GLY A 503 -18.58 0.41 -13.98
N GLY A 504 -18.82 0.39 -12.67
CA GLY A 504 -19.96 -0.26 -12.03
C GLY A 504 -19.77 -1.75 -11.75
N VAL A 505 -18.59 -2.33 -12.03
CA VAL A 505 -18.32 -3.77 -11.79
C VAL A 505 -17.10 -3.95 -10.90
N SER A 506 -17.17 -4.92 -9.99
CA SER A 506 -16.04 -5.27 -9.11
C SER A 506 -14.80 -5.64 -9.92
N PRO A 507 -13.63 -5.03 -9.65
CA PRO A 507 -12.39 -5.39 -10.32
C PRO A 507 -11.79 -6.70 -9.77
N LEU A 508 -12.29 -7.20 -8.63
CA LEU A 508 -11.81 -8.45 -8.05
C LEU A 508 -12.02 -9.61 -9.02
N ARG A 509 -10.93 -10.27 -9.42
CA ARG A 509 -10.98 -11.45 -10.27
C ARG A 509 -11.54 -12.63 -9.49
N VAL A 510 -12.81 -12.94 -9.76
CA VAL A 510 -13.51 -14.12 -9.25
C VAL A 510 -13.75 -15.08 -10.40
N THR A 511 -13.20 -16.28 -10.29
CA THR A 511 -13.27 -17.30 -11.35
C THR A 511 -14.40 -18.29 -11.04
N PRO A 512 -15.20 -18.74 -12.00
CA PRO A 512 -16.06 -19.90 -11.79
C PRO A 512 -15.24 -21.09 -11.29
N LEU A 513 -15.75 -21.85 -10.33
CA LEU A 513 -15.02 -22.97 -9.76
C LEU A 513 -14.62 -23.99 -10.86
N PRO A 514 -13.32 -24.17 -11.16
CA PRO A 514 -12.90 -25.06 -12.24
C PRO A 514 -12.94 -26.52 -11.78
N THR A 515 -13.17 -27.43 -12.74
CA THR A 515 -13.05 -28.87 -12.48
C THR A 515 -11.60 -29.29 -12.25
N ASP A 516 -10.66 -28.67 -12.98
CA ASP A 516 -9.22 -28.83 -12.82
C ASP A 516 -8.51 -27.57 -13.31
N ALA A 517 -7.64 -26.98 -12.50
CA ALA A 517 -6.83 -25.83 -12.87
C ALA A 517 -5.52 -25.80 -12.07
N GLN A 518 -4.44 -25.38 -12.75
CA GLN A 518 -3.21 -24.96 -12.09
C GLN A 518 -3.28 -23.49 -11.74
N THR A 519 -2.79 -23.12 -10.57
CA THR A 519 -2.74 -21.73 -10.11
C THR A 519 -1.58 -21.52 -9.15
N GLN A 520 -1.46 -20.30 -8.62
CA GLN A 520 -0.43 -19.90 -7.69
C GLN A 520 -0.90 -18.78 -6.77
N SER A 521 -0.21 -18.59 -5.65
CA SER A 521 -0.40 -17.41 -4.80
C SER A 521 0.91 -16.98 -4.17
N LEU A 522 1.15 -15.67 -4.20
CA LEU A 522 2.17 -15.04 -3.37
C LEU A 522 1.70 -14.95 -1.92
N SER A 523 2.67 -14.75 -1.03
CA SER A 523 2.46 -14.56 0.40
C SER A 523 1.40 -13.50 0.71
N GLY A 524 0.53 -13.76 1.67
CA GLY A 524 -0.56 -12.85 2.04
C GLY A 524 -1.63 -12.63 0.96
N SER A 525 -1.68 -13.47 -0.08
CA SER A 525 -2.65 -13.35 -1.18
C SER A 525 -3.35 -14.67 -1.51
N GLY A 526 -4.29 -14.62 -2.45
CA GLY A 526 -5.12 -15.77 -2.78
C GLY A 526 -5.95 -15.64 -4.05
N ASN A 527 -6.53 -16.75 -4.48
CA ASN A 527 -7.44 -16.85 -5.62
C ASN A 527 -8.88 -17.02 -5.16
N TYR A 528 -9.82 -16.48 -5.92
CA TYR A 528 -11.25 -16.46 -5.59
C TYR A 528 -12.02 -17.32 -6.60
N PHE A 529 -12.70 -18.35 -6.11
CA PHE A 529 -13.49 -19.28 -6.92
C PHE A 529 -14.94 -19.28 -6.45
N LEU A 530 -15.89 -19.16 -7.39
CA LEU A 530 -17.31 -19.07 -7.09
C LEU A 530 -18.07 -20.25 -7.69
N VAL A 531 -18.99 -20.83 -6.92
CA VAL A 531 -19.91 -21.85 -7.39
C VAL A 531 -21.34 -21.50 -6.99
N SER A 532 -22.23 -21.49 -7.97
CA SER A 532 -23.67 -21.37 -7.75
C SER A 532 -24.29 -22.78 -7.76
N ARG A 533 -25.20 -23.03 -6.82
CA ARG A 533 -25.84 -24.34 -6.64
C ARG A 533 -27.35 -24.15 -6.71
N SER A 534 -28.02 -25.03 -7.45
CA SER A 534 -29.48 -25.09 -7.48
C SER A 534 -30.04 -25.69 -6.18
N ALA A 535 -31.34 -25.52 -5.95
CA ALA A 535 -32.05 -26.22 -4.89
C ALA A 535 -32.09 -27.73 -5.19
N GLY A 536 -31.82 -28.58 -4.19
CA GLY A 536 -31.66 -30.02 -4.39
C GLY A 536 -30.33 -30.40 -5.05
N GLY A 537 -29.34 -29.51 -5.04
CA GLY A 537 -28.03 -29.73 -5.62
C GLY A 537 -27.27 -30.86 -4.91
N SER A 538 -26.63 -31.74 -5.69
CA SER A 538 -25.70 -32.74 -5.15
C SER A 538 -24.53 -32.07 -4.42
N ALA A 539 -23.83 -32.85 -3.60
CA ALA A 539 -22.61 -32.40 -2.94
C ALA A 539 -21.58 -31.87 -3.95
N VAL A 540 -20.84 -30.84 -3.57
CA VAL A 540 -19.74 -30.28 -4.36
C VAL A 540 -18.45 -30.55 -3.61
N THR A 541 -17.48 -31.14 -4.28
CA THR A 541 -16.16 -31.36 -3.72
C THR A 541 -15.20 -30.31 -4.27
N PHE A 542 -14.43 -29.68 -3.39
CA PHE A 542 -13.33 -28.78 -3.70
C PHE A 542 -12.03 -29.38 -3.15
N LYS A 543 -10.94 -29.30 -3.91
CA LYS A 543 -9.62 -29.77 -3.49
C LYS A 543 -8.58 -28.71 -3.80
N MET A 544 -7.76 -28.36 -2.82
CA MET A 544 -6.48 -27.68 -3.03
C MET A 544 -5.38 -28.74 -2.88
N LEU A 545 -4.62 -28.96 -3.94
CA LEU A 545 -3.62 -30.03 -4.05
C LEU A 545 -2.27 -29.44 -4.45
N SER A 546 -1.18 -30.18 -4.29
CA SER A 546 0.09 -29.78 -4.91
C SER A 546 -0.08 -29.67 -6.43
N ALA A 547 0.85 -28.97 -7.10
CA ALA A 547 0.84 -28.88 -8.57
C ALA A 547 0.86 -30.27 -9.26
N THR A 548 1.43 -31.27 -8.59
CA THR A 548 1.48 -32.68 -9.04
C THR A 548 0.26 -33.52 -8.62
N GLY A 549 -0.73 -32.94 -7.94
CA GLY A 549 -1.99 -33.59 -7.55
C GLY A 549 -1.98 -34.31 -6.19
N GLY A 550 -0.88 -34.22 -5.43
CA GLY A 550 -0.78 -34.75 -4.07
C GLY A 550 -1.26 -33.77 -3.00
N ALA A 551 -0.97 -34.06 -1.73
CA ALA A 551 -1.20 -33.12 -0.64
C ALA A 551 -0.36 -31.84 -0.83
N VAL A 552 -0.92 -30.67 -0.49
CA VAL A 552 -0.21 -29.39 -0.59
C VAL A 552 1.06 -29.43 0.28
N ALA A 553 2.19 -29.00 -0.30
CA ALA A 553 3.50 -29.16 0.32
C ALA A 553 3.88 -28.06 1.33
N PHE A 554 3.18 -26.92 1.34
CA PHE A 554 3.49 -25.80 2.22
C PHE A 554 2.46 -25.69 3.38
N PRO A 555 2.89 -25.63 4.66
CA PRO A 555 2.00 -25.60 5.82
C PRO A 555 1.05 -24.39 5.88
N GLU A 556 1.39 -23.29 5.23
CA GLU A 556 0.67 -22.02 5.22
C GLU A 556 -0.47 -21.99 4.20
N ALA A 557 -0.74 -23.11 3.52
CA ALA A 557 -1.89 -23.24 2.64
C ALA A 557 -3.20 -23.11 3.43
N ARG A 558 -4.10 -22.27 2.94
CA ARG A 558 -5.41 -22.02 3.53
C ARG A 558 -6.50 -22.11 2.48
N VAL A 559 -7.66 -22.59 2.88
CA VAL A 559 -8.90 -22.46 2.10
C VAL A 559 -9.97 -21.81 2.99
N TYR A 560 -10.55 -20.72 2.52
CA TYR A 560 -11.68 -20.07 3.16
C TYR A 560 -12.93 -20.32 2.34
N VAL A 561 -13.97 -20.87 2.98
CA VAL A 561 -15.27 -21.13 2.34
C VAL A 561 -16.28 -20.16 2.91
N VAL A 562 -16.90 -19.35 2.07
CA VAL A 562 -17.93 -18.39 2.45
C VAL A 562 -19.23 -18.76 1.79
N ARG A 563 -20.32 -18.86 2.56
CA ARG A 563 -21.67 -18.94 2.00
C ARG A 563 -22.17 -17.53 1.70
N VAL A 564 -22.26 -17.21 0.42
CA VAL A 564 -22.61 -15.87 -0.07
C VAL A 564 -24.12 -15.63 -0.01
N LYS A 565 -24.92 -16.62 -0.45
CA LYS A 565 -26.39 -16.58 -0.52
C LYS A 565 -27.01 -17.93 -0.23
#